data_AF-A0A158QN06-F1
#
_entry.id   AF-A0A158QN06-F1
#
_cell.length_a   1.000
_cell.length_b   1.000
_cell.length_c   1.000
_cell.angle_alpha   90.00
_cell.angle_beta   90.00
_cell.angle_gamma   90.00
#
_symmetry.space_group_name_H-M   'P 1'
#
loop_
_entity.id
_entity.type
_entity.pdbx_description
1 polymer ?
#
loop_
_entity_poly.entity_id
_entity_poly.type
_entity_poly.pdbx_seq_one_letter_code
_entity_poly.pdbx_strand_id
1 'polypeptide(L)'
;MTPEELTSEELGPILGVQCYGTLWKKYKKKNRPATWSKRFFVLKECFLIYYSTRFKKTFQKDKRINLHPKGIIPLIGCSIVCGGDVGKKHCLLIAHPQFPSAIIVAAPDFKTQEEWLKALRNATKISFKNTLVGETMIRELESKGHMLCEEKKSYEEKLEQEAKARQEEHERAAELARVKAELENEREKLIRTTKKLKDDFQNVKK
;
A
#
# COMPACT_ATOMS: atom_id res chain seq x y z
N MET A 1 4.96 13.74 16.74
CA MET A 1 6.03 12.89 16.19
C MET A 1 5.69 12.63 14.74
N THR A 2 6.45 13.21 13.82
CA THR A 2 6.42 12.80 12.40
C THR A 2 6.90 11.35 12.31
N PRO A 3 6.22 10.46 11.57
CA PRO A 3 6.74 9.13 11.31
C PRO A 3 8.08 9.30 10.61
N GLU A 4 9.14 8.70 11.15
CA GLU A 4 10.41 8.60 10.45
C GLU A 4 10.14 7.88 9.13
N GLU A 5 10.39 8.56 8.01
CA GLU A 5 10.24 7.98 6.68
C GLU A 5 11.25 6.84 6.55
N LEU A 6 10.77 5.60 6.56
CA LEU A 6 11.55 4.41 6.24
C LEU A 6 12.35 4.66 4.97
N THR A 7 13.68 4.67 5.11
CA THR A 7 14.56 5.08 4.03
C THR A 7 14.55 4.06 2.90
N SER A 8 14.80 4.51 1.66
CA SER A 8 14.86 3.63 0.47
C SER A 8 15.93 2.53 0.59
N GLU A 9 16.87 2.65 1.54
CA GLU A 9 17.88 1.62 1.85
C GLU A 9 17.33 0.49 2.74
N GLU A 10 16.40 0.79 3.66
CA GLU A 10 15.73 -0.22 4.51
C GLU A 10 14.64 -0.99 3.76
N LEU A 11 13.95 -0.32 2.83
CA LEU A 11 12.96 -0.92 1.93
C LEU A 11 13.55 -1.56 0.67
N GLY A 12 14.86 -1.41 0.45
CA GLY A 12 15.57 -1.75 -0.79
C GLY A 12 15.33 -3.16 -1.35
N PRO A 13 15.14 -4.21 -0.53
CA PRO A 13 14.81 -5.55 -1.02
C PRO A 13 13.32 -5.83 -1.28
N ILE A 14 12.42 -4.97 -0.81
CA ILE A 14 10.97 -5.20 -0.76
C ILE A 14 10.24 -4.54 -1.94
N LEU A 15 10.78 -3.45 -2.49
CA LEU A 15 10.06 -2.64 -3.49
C LEU A 15 10.67 -2.65 -4.90
N GLY A 16 11.89 -3.18 -5.07
CA GLY A 16 12.66 -3.03 -6.32
C GLY A 16 13.17 -4.33 -6.96
N VAL A 17 13.57 -4.22 -8.22
CA VAL A 17 14.35 -5.25 -8.93
C VAL A 17 15.81 -5.16 -8.49
N GLN A 18 16.36 -6.22 -7.91
CA GLN A 18 17.74 -6.23 -7.40
C GLN A 18 18.79 -6.27 -8.51
N CYS A 19 18.49 -6.95 -9.63
CA CYS A 19 19.40 -7.06 -10.76
C CYS A 19 18.62 -7.39 -12.03
N TYR A 20 19.07 -6.90 -13.19
CA TYR A 20 18.48 -7.28 -14.48
C TYR A 20 19.52 -7.19 -15.59
N GLY A 21 19.32 -7.96 -16.66
CA GLY A 21 20.32 -8.04 -17.72
C GLY A 21 20.10 -9.21 -18.67
N THR A 22 20.84 -9.21 -19.78
CA THR A 22 20.78 -10.31 -20.74
C THR A 22 21.88 -11.31 -20.44
N LEU A 23 21.49 -12.55 -20.14
CA LEU A 23 22.41 -13.67 -19.96
C LEU A 23 22.13 -14.76 -21.00
N TRP A 24 23.11 -15.62 -21.25
CA TRP A 24 22.90 -16.85 -22.00
C TRP A 24 22.34 -17.91 -21.07
N LYS A 25 21.26 -18.60 -21.44
CA LYS A 25 20.73 -19.74 -20.70
C LYS A 25 21.00 -21.02 -21.48
N LYS A 26 21.52 -22.05 -20.79
CA LYS A 26 21.65 -23.40 -21.35
C LYS A 26 20.29 -24.09 -21.32
N TYR A 27 19.97 -24.79 -22.40
CA TYR A 27 18.81 -25.66 -22.52
C TYR A 27 19.29 -27.05 -22.88
N LYS A 28 18.96 -28.03 -22.05
CA LYS A 28 19.19 -29.45 -22.31
C LYS A 28 17.83 -30.12 -22.40
N LYS A 29 17.49 -30.62 -23.59
CA LYS A 29 16.32 -31.49 -23.77
C LYS A 29 16.79 -32.95 -23.73
N LYS A 30 15.93 -33.86 -23.29
CA LYS A 30 16.21 -35.30 -23.34
C LYS A 30 16.58 -35.67 -24.80
N ASN A 31 17.67 -36.39 -24.98
CA ASN A 31 18.17 -36.88 -26.28
C ASN A 31 18.53 -35.80 -27.31
N ARG A 32 18.84 -34.56 -26.89
CA ARG A 32 19.34 -33.50 -27.79
C ARG A 32 20.61 -32.84 -27.23
N PRO A 33 21.51 -32.36 -28.10
CA PRO A 33 22.66 -31.59 -27.66
C PRO A 33 22.20 -30.32 -26.93
N ALA A 34 22.99 -29.89 -25.95
CA ALA A 34 22.70 -28.68 -25.22
C ALA A 34 22.82 -27.45 -26.14
N THR A 35 21.88 -26.53 -26.03
CA THR A 35 21.89 -25.27 -26.78
C THR A 35 21.91 -24.07 -25.85
N TRP A 36 22.49 -22.97 -26.32
CA TRP A 36 22.54 -21.72 -25.59
C TRP A 36 21.64 -20.69 -26.25
N SER A 37 20.85 -19.96 -25.46
CA SER A 37 20.01 -18.89 -25.99
C SER A 37 20.00 -17.68 -25.05
N LYS A 38 20.08 -16.48 -25.62
CA LYS A 38 20.00 -15.23 -24.85
C LYS A 38 18.60 -15.07 -24.26
N ARG A 39 18.51 -14.69 -22.99
CA ARG A 39 17.26 -14.32 -22.31
C ARG A 39 17.50 -13.06 -21.49
N PHE A 40 16.45 -12.26 -21.35
CA PHE A 40 16.47 -11.10 -20.47
C PHE A 40 16.01 -11.55 -19.09
N PHE A 41 16.89 -11.47 -18.11
CA PHE A 41 16.65 -11.87 -16.73
C PHE A 41 16.36 -10.66 -15.87
N VAL A 42 15.44 -10.85 -14.92
CA VAL A 42 15.06 -9.90 -13.88
C VAL A 42 15.07 -10.67 -12.57
N LEU A 43 15.90 -10.23 -11.64
CA LEU A 43 15.95 -10.72 -10.28
C LEU A 43 15.05 -9.82 -9.44
N LYS A 44 13.96 -10.38 -8.91
CA LYS A 44 13.06 -9.72 -7.96
C LYS A 44 12.88 -10.62 -6.74
N GLU A 45 13.28 -10.13 -5.58
CA GLU A 45 13.24 -10.81 -4.29
C GLU A 45 14.02 -12.13 -4.36
N CYS A 46 13.35 -13.26 -4.19
CA CYS A 46 13.90 -14.61 -4.31
C CYS A 46 13.56 -15.29 -5.65
N PHE A 47 13.07 -14.53 -6.65
CA PHE A 47 12.71 -15.05 -7.96
C PHE A 47 13.64 -14.53 -9.05
N LEU A 48 14.24 -15.45 -9.79
CA LEU A 48 14.91 -15.16 -11.05
C LEU A 48 13.94 -15.41 -12.21
N ILE A 49 13.42 -14.32 -12.77
CA ILE A 49 12.42 -14.32 -13.83
C ILE A 49 13.11 -14.06 -15.16
N TYR A 50 12.72 -14.77 -16.23
CA TYR A 50 13.32 -14.53 -17.55
C TYR A 50 12.32 -14.44 -18.68
N TYR A 51 12.67 -13.59 -19.65
CA TYR A 51 11.85 -13.17 -20.77
C TYR A 51 12.58 -13.34 -22.10
N SER A 52 11.84 -13.13 -23.19
CA SER A 52 12.44 -12.82 -24.48
C SER A 52 13.33 -11.57 -24.37
N THR A 53 14.46 -11.53 -25.09
CA THR A 53 15.35 -10.36 -25.10
C THR A 53 14.68 -9.09 -25.60
N ARG A 54 13.61 -9.22 -26.39
CA ARG A 54 12.80 -8.08 -26.86
C ARG A 54 12.17 -7.29 -25.70
N PHE A 55 11.86 -7.95 -24.58
CA PHE A 55 11.23 -7.30 -23.42
C PHE A 55 12.15 -6.30 -22.71
N LYS A 56 13.48 -6.41 -22.90
CA LYS A 56 14.46 -5.52 -22.24
C LYS A 56 14.11 -4.03 -22.43
N LYS A 57 13.73 -3.62 -23.65
CA LYS A 57 13.42 -2.21 -23.96
C LYS A 57 12.19 -1.72 -23.17
N THR A 58 11.12 -2.51 -23.15
CA THR A 58 9.90 -2.21 -22.39
C THR A 58 10.17 -2.14 -20.90
N PHE A 59 10.89 -3.13 -20.35
CA PHE A 59 11.26 -3.12 -18.94
C PHE A 59 12.12 -1.91 -18.57
N GLN A 60 13.06 -1.50 -19.43
CA GLN A 60 13.88 -0.31 -19.17
C GLN A 60 13.08 0.99 -19.13
N LYS A 61 11.98 1.08 -19.88
CA LYS A 61 11.06 2.23 -19.90
C LYS A 61 10.15 2.23 -18.68
N ASP A 62 9.46 1.12 -18.44
CA ASP A 62 8.33 1.10 -17.51
C ASP A 62 8.69 0.52 -16.13
N LYS A 63 9.82 -0.21 -16.03
CA LYS A 63 10.30 -0.92 -14.82
C LYS A 63 9.29 -1.91 -14.22
N ARG A 64 8.27 -2.28 -14.97
CA ARG A 64 7.18 -3.19 -14.55
C ARG A 64 7.45 -4.62 -15.00
N ILE A 65 7.01 -5.58 -14.19
CA ILE A 65 7.05 -7.03 -14.44
C ILE A 65 5.63 -7.53 -14.74
N ASN A 66 4.99 -6.96 -15.75
CA ASN A 66 3.58 -7.18 -16.10
C ASN A 66 3.36 -8.05 -17.34
N LEU A 67 4.43 -8.56 -17.96
CA LEU A 67 4.33 -9.51 -19.08
C LEU A 67 4.49 -10.95 -18.60
N HIS A 68 3.96 -11.90 -19.36
CA HIS A 68 4.12 -13.31 -19.06
C HIS A 68 5.58 -13.76 -19.29
N PRO A 69 6.26 -14.32 -18.27
CA PRO A 69 7.64 -14.75 -18.40
C PRO A 69 7.76 -16.03 -19.22
N LYS A 70 8.97 -16.27 -19.74
CA LYS A 70 9.33 -17.57 -20.33
C LYS A 70 9.63 -18.62 -19.27
N GLY A 71 9.95 -18.18 -18.06
CA GLY A 71 10.02 -19.02 -16.88
C GLY A 71 10.41 -18.23 -15.65
N ILE A 72 10.17 -18.85 -14.50
CA ILE A 72 10.44 -18.31 -13.17
C ILE A 72 11.26 -19.36 -12.44
N ILE A 73 12.32 -18.94 -11.76
CA ILE A 73 13.20 -19.82 -10.97
C ILE A 73 13.15 -19.32 -9.53
N PRO A 74 12.54 -20.08 -8.59
CA PRO A 74 12.66 -19.77 -7.18
C PRO A 74 14.09 -20.04 -6.72
N LEU A 75 14.69 -19.09 -6.01
CA LEU A 75 16.09 -19.14 -5.57
C LEU A 75 16.23 -19.55 -4.10
N ILE A 76 15.12 -19.68 -3.37
CA ILE A 76 15.13 -20.14 -1.98
C ILE A 76 15.79 -21.53 -1.92
N GLY A 77 16.77 -21.69 -1.04
CA GLY A 77 17.50 -22.95 -0.87
C GLY A 77 18.43 -23.33 -2.03
N CYS A 78 18.52 -22.51 -3.08
CA CYS A 78 19.41 -22.80 -4.20
C CYS A 78 20.89 -22.57 -3.83
N SER A 79 21.77 -23.44 -4.32
CA SER A 79 23.21 -23.24 -4.31
C SER A 79 23.65 -22.53 -5.59
N ILE A 80 24.42 -21.44 -5.44
CA ILE A 80 24.90 -20.60 -6.56
C ILE A 80 26.43 -20.64 -6.62
N VAL A 81 26.96 -21.20 -7.71
CA VAL A 81 28.39 -21.40 -7.93
C VAL A 81 28.82 -20.82 -9.27
N CYS A 82 29.97 -20.15 -9.31
CA CYS A 82 30.61 -19.71 -10.54
C CYS A 82 31.49 -20.82 -11.13
N GLY A 83 31.57 -20.89 -12.45
CA GLY A 83 32.44 -21.84 -13.14
C GLY A 83 32.44 -21.62 -14.64
N GLY A 84 32.92 -22.61 -15.38
CA GLY A 84 32.83 -22.69 -16.84
C GLY A 84 31.98 -23.87 -17.28
N ASP A 85 31.48 -23.83 -18.51
CA ASP A 85 30.80 -24.94 -19.17
C ASP A 85 31.24 -25.00 -20.63
N VAL A 86 30.95 -26.11 -21.31
CA VAL A 86 31.33 -26.30 -22.71
C VAL A 86 30.81 -25.14 -23.56
N GLY A 87 31.75 -24.36 -24.11
CA GLY A 87 31.48 -23.20 -24.96
C GLY A 87 31.21 -21.86 -24.25
N LYS A 88 31.27 -21.78 -22.91
CA LYS A 88 31.08 -20.53 -22.14
C LYS A 88 31.95 -20.48 -20.87
N LYS A 89 32.71 -19.39 -20.68
CA LYS A 89 33.66 -19.21 -19.55
C LYS A 89 33.01 -18.66 -18.28
N HIS A 90 32.13 -17.68 -18.40
CA HIS A 90 31.58 -16.92 -17.26
C HIS A 90 30.22 -17.48 -16.80
N CYS A 91 30.19 -18.75 -16.44
CA CYS A 91 28.96 -19.46 -16.08
C CYS A 91 28.59 -19.31 -14.60
N LEU A 92 27.29 -19.31 -14.33
CA LEU A 92 26.67 -19.39 -13.03
C LEU A 92 25.77 -20.62 -13.03
N LEU A 93 26.03 -21.53 -12.10
CA LEU A 93 25.26 -22.74 -11.89
C LEU A 93 24.32 -22.52 -10.71
N ILE A 94 23.04 -22.75 -10.95
CA ILE A 94 21.95 -22.63 -9.98
C ILE A 94 21.41 -24.05 -9.76
N ALA A 95 21.71 -24.63 -8.61
CA ALA A 95 21.33 -25.99 -8.28
C ALA A 95 20.39 -26.03 -7.07
N HIS A 96 19.41 -26.92 -7.12
CA HIS A 96 18.52 -27.23 -6.00
C HIS A 96 18.24 -28.74 -6.02
N PRO A 97 18.13 -29.43 -4.86
CA PRO A 97 17.85 -30.87 -4.83
C PRO A 97 16.57 -31.28 -5.56
N GLN A 98 15.57 -30.39 -5.62
CA GLN A 98 14.31 -30.64 -6.35
C GLN A 98 14.39 -30.33 -7.85
N PHE A 99 15.46 -29.71 -8.33
CA PHE A 99 15.63 -29.50 -9.76
C PHE A 99 16.16 -30.77 -10.41
N PRO A 100 15.57 -31.24 -11.53
CA PRO A 100 16.05 -32.43 -12.22
C PRO A 100 17.48 -32.26 -12.79
N SER A 101 17.92 -31.01 -12.96
CA SER A 101 19.28 -30.65 -13.33
C SER A 101 19.57 -29.22 -12.93
N ALA A 102 20.83 -28.90 -12.64
CA ALA A 102 21.26 -27.53 -12.41
C ALA A 102 20.92 -26.64 -13.62
N ILE A 103 20.43 -25.43 -13.33
CA ILE A 103 20.20 -24.40 -14.33
C ILE A 103 21.52 -23.66 -14.54
N ILE A 104 21.97 -23.58 -15.78
CA ILE A 104 23.23 -22.93 -16.13
C ILE A 104 22.94 -21.68 -16.94
N VAL A 105 23.45 -20.54 -16.47
CA VAL A 105 23.46 -19.28 -17.20
C VAL A 105 24.90 -18.80 -17.39
N ALA A 106 25.16 -17.99 -18.42
CA ALA A 106 26.48 -17.42 -18.66
C ALA A 106 26.40 -15.92 -18.92
N ALA A 107 27.23 -15.18 -18.20
CA ALA A 107 27.45 -13.75 -18.36
C ALA A 107 28.33 -13.45 -19.59
N PRO A 108 28.26 -12.23 -20.14
CA PRO A 108 29.14 -11.80 -21.23
C PRO A 108 30.61 -11.67 -20.79
N ASP A 109 30.86 -11.26 -19.54
CA ASP A 109 32.18 -10.97 -19.00
C ASP A 109 32.22 -11.30 -17.49
N PHE A 110 33.44 -11.27 -16.93
CA PHE A 110 33.70 -11.59 -15.52
C PHE A 110 33.02 -10.61 -14.56
N LYS A 111 33.05 -9.31 -14.87
CA LYS A 111 32.44 -8.28 -14.02
C LYS A 111 30.93 -8.52 -13.87
N THR A 112 30.25 -8.75 -14.98
CA THR A 112 28.82 -9.08 -15.01
C THR A 112 28.56 -10.39 -14.26
N GLN A 113 29.42 -11.41 -14.41
CA GLN A 113 29.29 -12.66 -13.66
C GLN A 113 29.35 -12.43 -12.15
N GLU A 114 30.28 -11.62 -11.68
CA GLU A 114 30.46 -11.30 -10.26
C GLU A 114 29.27 -10.52 -9.69
N GLU A 115 28.78 -9.52 -10.42
CA GLU A 115 27.57 -8.76 -10.06
C GLU A 115 26.36 -9.69 -9.90
N TRP A 116 26.12 -10.56 -10.88
CA TRP A 116 25.04 -11.55 -10.82
C TRP A 116 25.24 -12.58 -9.73
N LEU A 117 26.47 -13.06 -9.51
CA LEU A 117 26.78 -14.01 -8.44
C LEU A 117 26.42 -13.45 -7.07
N LYS A 118 26.84 -12.21 -6.79
CA LYS A 118 26.53 -11.50 -5.55
C LYS A 118 25.03 -11.32 -5.39
N ALA A 119 24.34 -10.84 -6.44
CA ALA A 119 22.91 -10.61 -6.40
C ALA A 119 22.10 -11.90 -6.16
N LEU A 120 22.43 -12.99 -6.86
CA LEU A 120 21.76 -14.29 -6.71
C LEU A 120 21.98 -14.91 -5.33
N ARG A 121 23.20 -14.82 -4.78
CA ARG A 121 23.50 -15.32 -3.42
C ARG A 121 22.80 -14.51 -2.33
N ASN A 122 22.58 -13.22 -2.56
CA ASN A 122 21.77 -12.42 -1.65
C ASN A 122 20.30 -12.83 -1.75
N ALA A 123 19.78 -13.02 -2.97
CA ALA A 123 18.40 -13.45 -3.22
C ALA A 123 18.03 -14.79 -2.58
N THR A 124 18.98 -15.72 -2.41
CA THR A 124 18.71 -16.99 -1.70
C THR A 124 18.47 -16.79 -0.20
N LYS A 125 18.95 -15.68 0.38
CA LYS A 125 18.82 -15.31 1.80
C LYS A 125 17.67 -14.33 2.07
N ILE A 126 17.27 -13.56 1.06
CA ILE A 126 16.31 -12.44 1.17
C ILE A 126 14.93 -12.90 1.67
N SER A 127 14.48 -14.12 1.35
CA SER A 127 13.13 -14.57 1.69
C SER A 127 12.79 -14.44 3.18
N PHE A 128 13.73 -14.76 4.09
CA PHE A 128 13.48 -14.67 5.53
C PHE A 128 13.39 -13.22 6.03
N LYS A 129 14.30 -12.36 5.55
CA LYS A 129 14.32 -10.93 5.92
C LYS A 129 13.07 -10.21 5.42
N ASN A 130 12.64 -10.50 4.19
CA ASN A 130 11.44 -9.90 3.61
C ASN A 130 10.18 -10.34 4.35
N THR A 131 10.08 -11.60 4.80
CA THR A 131 8.97 -12.03 5.66
C THR A 131 8.94 -11.22 6.95
N LEU A 132 10.08 -11.07 7.64
CA LEU A 132 10.13 -10.34 8.91
C LEU A 132 9.75 -8.85 8.75
N VAL A 133 10.30 -8.16 7.75
CA VAL A 133 9.95 -6.76 7.51
C VAL A 133 8.49 -6.61 7.06
N GLY A 134 8.00 -7.54 6.23
CA GLY A 134 6.59 -7.58 5.83
C GLY A 134 5.65 -7.75 7.02
N GLU A 135 5.98 -8.65 7.96
CA GLU A 135 5.22 -8.81 9.20
C GLU A 135 5.21 -7.54 10.06
N THR A 136 6.36 -6.88 10.24
CA THR A 136 6.43 -5.62 11.01
C THR A 136 5.57 -4.53 10.37
N MET A 137 5.67 -4.37 9.05
CA MET A 137 4.88 -3.37 8.31
C MET A 137 3.38 -3.64 8.40
N ILE A 138 2.97 -4.91 8.33
CA ILE A 138 1.56 -5.30 8.50
C ILE A 138 1.08 -4.89 9.91
N ARG A 139 1.83 -5.22 10.96
CA ARG A 139 1.47 -4.86 12.34
C ARG A 139 1.36 -3.35 12.56
N GLU A 140 2.26 -2.57 11.96
CA GLU A 140 2.20 -1.10 12.03
C GLU A 140 0.95 -0.55 11.34
N LEU A 141 0.62 -1.07 10.15
CA LEU A 141 -0.58 -0.69 9.42
C LEU A 141 -1.86 -1.06 10.18
N GLU A 142 -1.89 -2.25 10.79
CA GLU A 142 -3.01 -2.70 11.63
C GLU A 142 -3.17 -1.78 12.85
N SER A 143 -2.08 -1.46 13.56
CA SER A 143 -2.10 -0.55 14.70
C SER A 143 -2.59 0.86 14.31
N LYS A 144 -2.09 1.40 13.20
CA LYS A 144 -2.55 2.69 12.67
C LYS A 144 -4.02 2.64 12.26
N GLY A 145 -4.46 1.54 11.64
CA GLY A 145 -5.87 1.33 11.29
C GLY A 145 -6.77 1.33 12.53
N HIS A 146 -6.35 0.65 13.60
CA HIS A 146 -7.06 0.64 14.88
C HIS A 146 -7.18 2.05 15.47
N MET A 147 -6.08 2.82 15.52
CA MET A 147 -6.12 4.20 16.01
C MET A 147 -7.08 5.09 15.21
N LEU A 148 -7.07 4.99 13.88
CA LEU A 148 -7.97 5.76 13.02
C LEU A 148 -9.45 5.38 13.23
N CYS A 149 -9.75 4.10 13.49
CA CYS A 149 -11.09 3.66 13.83
C CYS A 149 -11.58 4.25 15.15
N GLU A 150 -10.74 4.26 16.18
CA GLU A 150 -11.05 4.87 17.47
C GLU A 150 -11.25 6.39 17.36
N GLU A 151 -10.38 7.08 16.63
CA GLU A 151 -10.53 8.51 16.36
C GLU A 151 -11.84 8.81 15.63
N LYS A 152 -12.14 8.05 14.56
CA LYS A 152 -13.39 8.19 13.81
C LYS A 152 -14.61 8.05 14.73
N LYS A 153 -14.63 7.02 15.58
CA LYS A 153 -15.72 6.79 16.53
C LYS A 153 -15.89 7.96 17.49
N SER A 154 -14.79 8.49 18.03
CA SER A 154 -14.82 9.67 18.91
C SER A 154 -15.38 10.91 18.21
N TYR A 155 -15.02 11.13 16.95
CA TYR A 155 -15.57 12.25 16.16
C TYR A 155 -17.07 12.07 15.87
N GLU A 156 -17.50 10.85 15.54
CA GLU A 156 -18.91 10.54 15.32
C GLU A 156 -19.75 10.78 16.58
N GLU A 157 -19.28 10.33 17.75
CA GLU A 157 -19.95 10.57 19.04
C GLU A 157 -20.07 12.07 19.37
N LYS A 158 -19.01 12.85 19.13
CA LYS A 158 -19.05 14.32 19.34
C LYS A 158 -20.04 15.00 18.40
N LEU A 159 -20.08 14.58 17.13
CA LEU A 159 -20.99 15.14 16.14
C LEU A 159 -22.45 14.83 16.51
N GLU A 160 -22.73 13.61 16.99
CA GLU A 160 -24.06 13.23 17.47
C GLU A 160 -24.48 14.06 18.68
N GLN A 161 -23.59 14.27 19.65
CA GLN A 161 -23.85 15.12 20.81
C GLN A 161 -24.14 16.58 20.41
N GLU A 162 -23.36 17.15 19.49
CA GLU A 162 -23.56 18.50 19.00
C GLU A 162 -24.89 18.64 18.22
N ALA A 163 -25.22 17.65 17.39
CA ALA A 163 -26.49 17.61 16.67
C ALA A 163 -27.68 17.58 17.63
N LYS A 164 -27.60 16.78 18.70
CA LYS A 164 -28.63 16.71 19.74
C LYS A 164 -28.76 18.02 20.51
N ALA A 165 -27.64 18.63 20.94
CA ALA A 165 -27.66 19.90 21.65
C ALA A 165 -28.28 21.02 20.81
N ARG A 166 -27.95 21.06 19.50
CA ARG A 166 -28.54 22.02 18.55
C ARG A 166 -30.04 21.81 18.37
N GLN A 167 -30.50 20.55 18.34
CA GLN A 167 -31.92 20.22 18.27
C GLN A 167 -32.68 20.69 19.53
N GLU A 168 -32.14 20.43 20.72
CA GLU A 168 -32.72 20.88 21.99
C GLU A 168 -32.76 22.41 22.13
N GLU A 169 -31.77 23.12 21.59
CA GLU A 169 -31.78 24.58 21.52
C GLU A 169 -32.87 25.07 20.56
N HIS A 170 -33.02 24.44 19.39
CA HIS A 170 -34.05 24.79 18.43
C HIS A 170 -35.47 24.58 18.98
N GLU A 171 -35.71 23.47 19.67
CA GLU A 171 -36.99 23.18 20.34
C GLU A 171 -37.31 24.19 21.44
N ARG A 172 -36.32 24.55 22.28
CA ARG A 172 -36.48 25.60 23.30
C ARG A 172 -36.78 26.96 22.68
N ALA A 173 -36.10 27.32 21.59
CA ALA A 173 -36.34 28.58 20.89
C ALA A 173 -37.75 28.63 20.28
N ALA A 174 -38.22 27.52 19.71
CA ALA A 174 -39.58 27.40 19.18
C ALA A 174 -40.64 27.54 20.27
N GLU A 175 -40.45 26.90 21.43
CA GLU A 175 -41.37 27.02 22.56
C GLU A 175 -41.37 28.44 23.14
N LEU A 176 -40.20 29.06 23.29
CA LEU A 176 -40.09 30.45 23.75
C LEU A 176 -40.82 31.41 22.80
N ALA A 177 -40.71 31.20 21.48
CA ALA A 177 -41.42 31.99 20.48
C ALA A 177 -42.94 31.84 20.60
N ARG A 178 -43.43 30.62 20.89
CA ARG A 178 -44.86 30.34 21.13
C ARG A 178 -45.37 31.09 22.37
N VAL A 179 -44.69 30.94 23.51
CA VAL A 179 -45.05 31.61 24.77
C VAL A 179 -45.01 33.13 24.62
N LYS A 180 -44.01 33.67 23.90
CA LYS A 180 -43.92 35.11 23.64
C LYS A 180 -45.14 35.63 22.87
N ALA A 181 -45.58 34.90 21.85
CA ALA A 181 -46.77 35.28 21.07
C ALA A 181 -48.06 35.25 21.91
N GLU A 182 -48.19 34.29 22.83
CA GLU A 182 -49.31 34.24 23.78
C GLU A 182 -49.31 35.43 24.74
N LEU A 183 -48.15 35.75 25.33
CA LEU A 183 -47.99 36.90 26.22
C LEU A 183 -48.26 38.23 25.52
N GLU A 184 -47.83 38.38 24.26
CA GLU A 184 -48.13 39.57 23.45
C GLU A 184 -49.65 39.71 23.22
N ASN A 185 -50.34 38.62 22.89
CA ASN A 185 -51.80 38.60 22.75
C ASN A 185 -52.52 38.95 24.07
N GLU A 186 -52.09 38.42 25.21
CA GLU A 186 -52.66 38.75 26.52
C GLU A 186 -52.41 40.22 26.89
N ARG A 187 -51.20 40.71 26.64
CA ARG A 187 -50.85 42.12 26.86
C ARG A 187 -51.76 43.04 26.05
N GLU A 188 -52.04 42.72 24.79
CA GLU A 188 -53.00 43.49 23.98
C GLU A 188 -54.41 43.48 24.58
N LYS A 189 -54.91 42.32 25.03
CA LYS A 189 -56.22 42.20 25.68
C LYS A 189 -56.30 43.06 26.95
N LEU A 190 -55.26 43.04 27.79
CA LEU A 190 -55.17 43.84 29.00
C LEU A 190 -55.14 45.34 28.69
N ILE A 191 -54.36 45.76 27.69
CA ILE A 191 -54.33 47.17 27.24
C ILE A 191 -55.73 47.61 26.78
N ARG A 192 -56.41 46.81 25.96
CA ARG A 192 -57.78 47.11 25.48
C ARG A 192 -58.77 47.23 26.65
N THR A 193 -58.71 46.31 27.60
CA THR A 193 -59.59 46.30 28.78
C THR A 193 -59.32 47.50 29.69
N THR A 194 -58.05 47.82 29.93
CA THR A 194 -57.65 48.97 30.75
C THR A 194 -58.07 50.29 30.11
N LYS A 195 -57.92 50.41 28.79
CA LYS A 195 -58.40 51.57 28.03
C LYS A 195 -59.91 51.73 28.18
N LYS A 196 -60.68 50.65 27.97
CA LYS A 196 -62.14 50.66 28.13
C LYS A 196 -62.56 51.08 29.54
N LEU A 197 -61.96 50.50 30.58
CA LEU A 197 -62.22 50.88 31.98
C LEU A 197 -61.91 52.35 32.27
N LYS A 198 -60.83 52.89 31.69
CA LYS A 198 -60.46 54.30 31.82
C LYS A 198 -61.48 55.21 31.15
N ASP A 199 -61.93 54.85 29.95
CA ASP A 199 -62.96 55.59 29.20
C ASP A 199 -64.31 55.56 29.96
N ASP A 200 -64.71 54.40 30.48
CA ASP A 200 -65.91 54.23 31.31
C ASP A 200 -65.82 55.08 32.60
N PHE A 201 -64.68 55.08 33.28
CA PHE A 201 -64.46 55.89 34.50
C PHE A 201 -64.53 57.40 34.23
N GLN A 202 -64.06 57.86 33.07
CA GLN A 202 -64.19 59.26 32.65
C GLN A 202 -65.64 59.65 32.34
N ASN A 203 -66.44 58.72 31.81
CA ASN A 203 -67.85 58.95 31.52
C ASN A 203 -68.72 59.02 32.79
N VAL A 204 -68.37 58.30 33.87
CA VAL A 204 -69.09 58.36 35.16
C VAL A 204 -68.73 59.60 35.99
N LYS A 205 -67.60 60.27 35.70
CA LYS A 205 -67.17 61.50 36.36
C LYS A 205 -67.74 62.79 35.75
N LYS A 206 -68.49 62.70 34.66
CA LYS A 206 -69.28 63.79 34.06
C LYS A 206 -70.72 63.73 34.53
#